data_AF-A0A3S3NBL0-F1
#
_entry.id   AF-A0A3S3NBL0-F1
#
_cell.length_a   1.000
_cell.length_b   1.000
_cell.length_c   1.000
_cell.angle_alpha   90.00
_cell.angle_beta   90.00
_cell.angle_gamma   90.00
#
_symmetry.space_group_name_H-M   'P 1'
#
loop_
_entity.id
_entity.type
_entity.pdbx_description
1 polymer ?
#
loop_
_entity_poly.entity_id
_entity_poly.type
_entity_poly.pdbx_seq_one_letter_code
_entity_poly.pdbx_strand_id
1 'polypeptide(L)'
;MANLHRDKGFGRWKEEEWERKEQEAIQFIEDVTSNADEIQKRVLAEILSENAHVEYLNRYNLDRQTDQESFKRLIPVVEYEDLKPDIERIANGDTSPILCAQPISELLISSGTSGGKSKLIPSTEEELERRFLVSRLLTPVMNQFVQGLDIGKALNFQFVRYESYTPGGLVTRPALTSLYKSTQFKDKPYDAYNIYTSPIETILCLDSYQSIYSQLLCGL
;
A
#
# COMPACT_ATOMS: atom_id res chain seq x y z
N MET A 1 24.23 23.67 30.46
CA MET A 1 24.06 24.72 29.43
C MET A 1 24.17 24.01 28.08
N ALA A 2 23.18 23.96 27.19
CA ALA A 2 22.07 24.86 26.95
C ALA A 2 20.70 24.14 26.99
N ASN A 3 19.77 24.70 27.77
CA ASN A 3 18.35 24.43 27.61
C ASN A 3 17.90 25.14 26.34
N LEU A 4 17.67 24.40 25.25
CA LEU A 4 16.92 24.88 24.12
C LEU A 4 15.47 25.00 24.55
N HIS A 5 15.08 26.19 25.00
CA HIS A 5 13.70 26.55 25.23
C HIS A 5 12.93 26.43 23.92
N ARG A 6 12.17 25.33 23.76
CA ARG A 6 11.08 25.23 22.79
C ARG A 6 10.10 26.37 23.06
N ASP A 7 9.75 27.12 22.02
CA ASP A 7 8.76 28.18 22.07
C ASP A 7 7.37 27.57 22.37
N LYS A 8 6.88 27.73 23.61
CA LYS A 8 5.82 26.89 24.21
C LYS A 8 4.38 27.30 23.85
N GLY A 9 4.18 28.28 22.97
CA GLY A 9 2.84 28.83 22.70
C GLY A 9 2.09 28.16 21.54
N PHE A 10 2.78 27.93 20.41
CA PHE A 10 2.15 27.50 19.16
C PHE A 10 2.46 26.03 18.77
N GLY A 11 3.49 25.44 19.39
CA GLY A 11 3.94 24.07 19.11
C GLY A 11 3.31 22.97 19.98
N ARG A 12 2.78 23.31 21.16
CA ARG A 12 2.34 22.32 22.16
C ARG A 12 1.14 21.48 21.71
N TRP A 13 0.17 22.11 21.03
CA TRP A 13 -1.00 21.42 20.48
C TRP A 13 -0.65 20.41 19.38
N LYS A 14 0.34 20.74 18.54
CA LYS A 14 0.83 19.81 17.52
C LYS A 14 1.55 18.63 18.18
N GLU A 15 2.38 18.90 19.17
CA GLU A 15 3.12 17.89 19.93
C GLU A 15 2.17 16.90 20.63
N GLU A 16 1.15 17.40 21.33
CA GLU A 16 0.10 16.57 21.97
C GLU A 16 -0.70 15.74 20.93
N GLU A 17 -0.96 16.29 19.74
CA GLU A 17 -1.64 15.56 18.66
C GLU A 17 -0.77 14.43 18.07
N TRP A 18 0.54 14.66 17.95
CA TRP A 18 1.51 13.68 17.46
C TRP A 18 1.69 12.53 18.44
N GLU A 19 1.88 12.84 19.73
CA GLU A 19 1.97 11.83 20.79
C GLU A 19 0.71 10.95 20.83
N ARG A 20 -0.48 11.55 20.70
CA ARG A 20 -1.74 10.80 20.61
C ARG A 20 -1.76 9.88 19.39
N LYS A 21 -1.39 10.37 18.20
CA LYS A 21 -1.36 9.54 16.97
C LYS A 21 -0.37 8.39 17.09
N GLU A 22 0.77 8.63 17.74
CA GLU A 22 1.77 7.60 18.00
C GLU A 22 1.22 6.53 18.94
N GLN A 23 0.61 6.93 20.06
CA GLN A 23 -0.05 6.00 20.98
C GLN A 23 -1.17 5.22 20.32
N GLU A 24 -2.01 5.86 19.50
CA GLU A 24 -3.07 5.20 18.74
C GLU A 24 -2.52 4.16 17.75
N ALA A 25 -1.40 4.47 17.08
CA ALA A 25 -0.77 3.54 16.16
C ALA A 25 -0.16 2.31 16.89
N ILE A 26 0.48 2.53 18.04
CA ILE A 26 1.01 1.44 18.86
C ILE A 26 -0.13 0.60 19.44
N GLN A 27 -1.16 1.23 20.00
CA GLN A 27 -2.34 0.52 20.51
C GLN A 27 -3.03 -0.27 19.40
N PHE A 28 -3.12 0.28 18.19
CA PHE A 28 -3.62 -0.45 17.04
C PHE A 28 -2.80 -1.73 16.80
N ILE A 29 -1.46 -1.67 16.81
CA ILE A 29 -0.59 -2.84 16.65
C ILE A 29 -0.82 -3.87 17.75
N GLU A 30 -0.91 -3.45 19.01
CA GLU A 30 -1.20 -4.35 20.13
C GLU A 30 -2.57 -5.03 19.97
N ASP A 31 -3.59 -4.27 19.55
CA ASP A 31 -4.93 -4.79 19.32
C ASP A 31 -4.96 -5.80 18.15
N VAL A 32 -4.33 -5.48 17.00
CA VAL A 32 -4.31 -6.40 15.85
C VAL A 32 -3.52 -7.68 16.12
N THR A 33 -2.44 -7.59 16.90
CA THR A 33 -1.59 -8.75 17.20
C THR A 33 -2.16 -9.62 18.32
N SER A 34 -2.77 -9.02 19.35
CA SER A 34 -3.41 -9.75 20.45
C SER A 34 -4.69 -10.45 20.04
N ASN A 35 -5.43 -9.91 19.07
CA ASN A 35 -6.72 -10.45 18.61
C ASN A 35 -6.64 -11.00 17.17
N ALA A 36 -5.47 -11.50 16.77
CA ALA A 36 -5.17 -11.86 15.38
C ALA A 36 -6.17 -12.86 14.77
N ASP A 37 -6.60 -13.89 15.51
CA ASP A 37 -7.56 -14.89 15.01
C ASP A 37 -8.94 -14.26 14.72
N GLU A 38 -9.46 -13.47 15.65
CA GLU A 38 -10.75 -12.79 15.50
C GLU A 38 -10.73 -11.80 14.34
N ILE A 39 -9.62 -11.06 14.21
CA ILE A 39 -9.44 -10.09 13.14
C ILE A 39 -9.31 -10.78 11.78
N GLN A 40 -8.57 -11.89 11.68
CA GLN A 40 -8.49 -12.67 10.45
C GLN A 40 -9.86 -13.22 10.03
N LYS A 41 -10.67 -13.72 10.98
CA LYS A 41 -12.04 -14.16 10.71
C LYS A 41 -12.92 -13.02 10.20
N ARG A 42 -12.84 -11.85 10.84
CA ARG A 42 -13.58 -10.65 10.41
C ARG A 42 -13.16 -10.19 9.02
N VAL A 43 -11.86 -10.09 8.74
CA VAL A 43 -11.33 -9.69 7.43
C VAL A 43 -11.78 -10.66 6.34
N LEU A 44 -11.73 -11.97 6.59
CA LEU A 44 -12.26 -12.96 5.64
C LEU A 44 -13.75 -12.75 5.38
N ALA A 45 -14.54 -12.58 6.44
CA ALA A 45 -15.98 -12.37 6.31
C ALA A 45 -16.32 -11.08 5.54
N GLU A 46 -15.58 -9.99 5.76
CA GLU A 46 -15.70 -8.73 5.02
C GLU A 46 -15.40 -8.93 3.53
N ILE A 47 -14.26 -9.56 3.20
CA ILE A 47 -13.86 -9.85 1.82
C ILE A 47 -14.93 -10.70 1.12
N LEU A 48 -15.41 -11.77 1.76
CA LEU A 48 -16.40 -12.66 1.15
C LEU A 48 -17.78 -12.01 1.02
N SER A 49 -18.16 -11.18 1.99
CA SER A 49 -19.42 -10.44 1.95
C SER A 49 -19.42 -9.40 0.82
N GLU A 50 -18.34 -8.65 0.68
CA GLU A 50 -18.23 -7.63 -0.37
C GLU A 50 -18.19 -8.26 -1.76
N ASN A 51 -17.47 -9.38 -1.90
CA ASN A 51 -17.28 -10.06 -3.17
C ASN A 51 -18.31 -11.16 -3.43
N ALA A 52 -19.41 -11.22 -2.67
CA ALA A 52 -20.39 -12.31 -2.69
C ALA A 52 -21.04 -12.59 -4.06
N HIS A 53 -20.92 -11.67 -5.02
CA HIS A 53 -21.51 -11.77 -6.36
C HIS A 53 -20.48 -11.89 -7.48
N VAL A 54 -19.18 -11.92 -7.18
CA VAL A 54 -18.14 -11.97 -8.22
C VAL A 54 -18.12 -13.33 -8.91
N GLU A 55 -17.77 -13.35 -10.20
CA GLU A 55 -17.77 -14.58 -11.00
C GLU A 55 -16.87 -15.67 -10.40
N TYR A 56 -15.73 -15.30 -9.83
CA TYR A 56 -14.80 -16.25 -9.20
C TYR A 56 -15.45 -17.02 -8.04
N LEU A 57 -16.09 -16.34 -7.08
CA LEU A 57 -16.74 -17.02 -5.95
C LEU A 57 -17.98 -17.81 -6.39
N ASN A 58 -18.71 -17.30 -7.39
CA ASN A 58 -19.86 -18.01 -7.97
C ASN A 58 -19.44 -19.31 -8.67
N ARG A 59 -18.29 -19.35 -9.36
CA ARG A 59 -17.77 -20.58 -10.00
C ARG A 59 -17.58 -21.73 -9.01
N TYR A 60 -17.27 -21.42 -7.75
CA TYR A 60 -17.08 -22.42 -6.69
C TYR A 60 -18.32 -22.61 -5.80
N ASN A 61 -19.46 -22.03 -6.18
CA ASN A 61 -20.73 -22.15 -5.46
C ASN A 61 -20.59 -21.81 -3.97
N LEU A 62 -19.83 -20.76 -3.63
CA LEU A 62 -19.69 -20.32 -2.25
C LEU A 62 -21.03 -19.80 -1.68
N ASP A 63 -21.99 -19.45 -2.54
CA ASP A 63 -23.37 -19.10 -2.20
C ASP A 63 -23.49 -18.07 -1.06
N ARG A 64 -22.66 -17.02 -1.14
CA ARG A 64 -22.60 -15.92 -0.17
C ARG A 64 -22.22 -16.35 1.25
N GLN A 65 -21.71 -17.56 1.44
CA GLN A 65 -21.16 -18.01 2.72
C GLN A 65 -19.90 -17.20 3.03
N THR A 66 -19.84 -16.64 4.24
CA THR A 66 -18.73 -15.80 4.71
C THR A 66 -17.90 -16.46 5.79
N ASP A 67 -18.24 -17.70 6.17
CA ASP A 67 -17.56 -18.44 7.21
C ASP A 67 -16.29 -19.15 6.71
N GLN A 68 -15.34 -19.30 7.62
CA GLN A 68 -14.03 -19.89 7.34
C GLN A 68 -14.11 -21.36 6.89
N GLU A 69 -15.05 -22.14 7.41
CA GLU A 69 -15.15 -23.57 7.10
C GLU A 69 -15.60 -23.78 5.67
N SER A 70 -16.62 -23.04 5.25
CA SER A 70 -17.14 -23.04 3.89
C SER A 70 -16.09 -22.53 2.89
N PHE A 71 -15.38 -21.45 3.21
CA PHE A 71 -14.29 -20.94 2.39
C PHE A 71 -13.20 -22.00 2.16
N LYS A 72 -12.69 -22.62 3.24
CA LYS A 72 -11.65 -23.65 3.18
C LYS A 72 -12.08 -24.90 2.42
N ARG A 73 -13.37 -25.25 2.48
CA ARG A 73 -13.92 -26.44 1.82
C ARG A 73 -14.15 -26.23 0.33
N LEU A 74 -14.57 -25.02 -0.08
CA LEU A 74 -15.07 -24.76 -1.43
C LEU A 74 -14.07 -24.02 -2.32
N ILE A 75 -13.29 -23.09 -1.76
CA ILE A 75 -12.35 -22.28 -2.54
C ILE A 75 -10.98 -22.98 -2.60
N PRO A 76 -10.46 -23.32 -3.79
CA PRO A 76 -9.18 -23.99 -3.91
C PRO A 76 -8.02 -23.03 -3.62
N VAL A 77 -6.91 -23.61 -3.19
CA VAL A 77 -5.61 -22.93 -3.23
C VAL A 77 -5.15 -22.93 -4.69
N VAL A 78 -4.79 -21.75 -5.21
CA VAL A 78 -4.50 -21.53 -6.63
C VAL A 78 -3.12 -20.91 -6.85
N GLU A 79 -2.57 -21.14 -8.03
CA GLU A 79 -1.40 -20.44 -8.55
C GLU A 79 -1.82 -19.27 -9.47
N TYR A 80 -0.84 -18.48 -9.94
CA TYR A 80 -1.14 -17.34 -10.82
C TYR A 80 -1.75 -17.79 -12.14
N GLU A 81 -1.29 -18.93 -12.65
CA GLU A 81 -1.69 -19.55 -13.90
C GLU A 81 -3.18 -19.91 -13.90
N ASP A 82 -3.75 -20.26 -12.75
CA ASP A 82 -5.17 -20.57 -12.59
C ASP A 82 -6.05 -19.32 -12.70
N LEU A 83 -5.54 -18.17 -12.22
CA LEU A 83 -6.22 -16.87 -12.26
C LEU A 83 -5.93 -16.07 -13.54
N LYS A 84 -4.91 -16.46 -14.29
CA LYS A 84 -4.46 -15.76 -15.49
C LYS A 84 -5.58 -15.50 -16.50
N PRO A 85 -6.50 -16.45 -16.80
CA PRO A 85 -7.60 -16.19 -17.72
C PRO A 85 -8.51 -15.03 -17.28
N ASP A 86 -8.80 -14.93 -15.97
CA ASP A 86 -9.61 -13.85 -15.41
C ASP A 86 -8.87 -12.51 -15.45
N ILE A 87 -7.58 -12.52 -15.12
CA ILE A 87 -6.72 -11.34 -15.18
C ILE A 87 -6.59 -10.83 -16.63
N GLU A 88 -6.50 -11.72 -17.61
CA GLU A 88 -6.45 -11.35 -19.03
C GLU A 88 -7.75 -10.73 -19.52
N ARG A 89 -8.91 -11.21 -19.05
CA ARG A 89 -10.21 -10.56 -19.33
C ARG A 89 -10.24 -9.14 -18.79
N ILE A 90 -9.86 -8.94 -17.53
CA ILE A 90 -9.78 -7.62 -16.90
C ILE A 90 -8.82 -6.72 -17.67
N ALA A 91 -7.62 -7.21 -18.00
CA ALA A 91 -6.62 -6.47 -18.77
C ALA A 91 -7.13 -6.08 -20.17
N ASN A 92 -7.98 -6.90 -20.79
CA ASN A 92 -8.58 -6.61 -22.09
C ASN A 92 -9.84 -5.73 -22.02
N GLY A 93 -10.24 -5.27 -20.82
CA GLY A 93 -11.29 -4.28 -20.63
C GLY A 93 -12.64 -4.85 -20.21
N ASP A 94 -12.70 -6.11 -19.77
CA ASP A 94 -13.90 -6.64 -19.13
C ASP A 94 -14.08 -5.99 -17.75
N THR A 95 -15.16 -5.21 -17.59
CA THR A 95 -15.50 -4.49 -16.36
C THR A 95 -16.50 -5.23 -15.48
N SER A 96 -16.84 -6.47 -15.84
CA SER A 96 -17.70 -7.33 -15.01
C SER A 96 -17.02 -7.63 -13.67
N PRO A 97 -17.76 -7.87 -12.57
CA PRO A 97 -17.19 -8.21 -11.28
C PRO A 97 -16.62 -9.64 -11.31
N ILE A 98 -15.43 -9.82 -11.88
CA ILE A 98 -14.82 -11.15 -12.08
C ILE A 98 -14.17 -11.64 -10.78
N LEU A 99 -13.22 -10.85 -10.26
CA LEU A 99 -12.45 -11.16 -9.05
C LEU A 99 -12.84 -10.29 -7.86
N CYS A 100 -13.21 -9.03 -8.12
CA CYS A 100 -13.56 -8.04 -7.11
C CYS A 100 -14.90 -7.38 -7.47
N ALA A 101 -15.69 -7.04 -6.45
CA ALA A 101 -16.89 -6.24 -6.61
C ALA A 101 -16.54 -4.77 -6.88
N GLN A 102 -15.47 -4.27 -6.25
CA GLN A 102 -14.91 -2.96 -6.55
C GLN A 102 -14.18 -2.98 -7.91
N PRO A 103 -14.26 -1.89 -8.70
CA PRO A 103 -13.50 -1.77 -9.93
C PRO A 103 -11.99 -1.90 -9.69
N ILE A 104 -11.33 -2.66 -10.55
CA ILE A 104 -9.86 -2.72 -10.60
C ILE A 104 -9.35 -1.39 -11.16
N SER A 105 -8.52 -0.68 -10.40
CA SER A 105 -7.98 0.63 -10.79
C SER A 105 -6.65 0.51 -11.53
N GLU A 106 -5.87 -0.53 -11.23
CA GLU A 106 -4.57 -0.79 -11.86
C GLU A 106 -4.16 -2.27 -11.78
N LEU A 107 -3.16 -2.65 -12.58
CA LEU A 107 -2.53 -3.96 -12.50
C LEU A 107 -1.07 -3.80 -12.05
N LEU A 108 -0.78 -4.25 -10.83
CA LEU A 108 0.54 -4.18 -10.25
C LEU A 108 1.45 -5.25 -10.86
N ILE A 109 2.63 -4.83 -11.29
CA ILE A 109 3.64 -5.72 -11.88
C ILE A 109 4.47 -6.35 -10.76
N SER A 110 4.41 -7.67 -10.64
CA SER A 110 5.30 -8.43 -9.77
C SER A 110 6.68 -8.62 -10.40
N SER A 111 7.72 -8.71 -9.57
CA SER A 111 9.06 -9.15 -10.00
C SER A 111 9.09 -10.62 -10.40
N GLY A 112 8.14 -11.43 -9.91
CA GLY A 112 7.93 -12.81 -10.35
C GLY A 112 7.37 -12.87 -11.77
N THR A 113 7.84 -13.84 -12.55
CA THR A 113 7.43 -14.03 -13.95
C THR A 113 6.64 -15.32 -14.15
N SER A 114 5.80 -15.33 -15.17
CA SER A 114 5.08 -16.49 -15.71
C SER A 114 5.25 -16.49 -17.22
N GLY A 115 5.83 -17.55 -17.78
CA GLY A 115 6.12 -17.62 -19.23
C GLY A 115 7.00 -16.48 -19.75
N GLY A 116 7.92 -15.96 -18.92
CA GLY A 116 8.81 -14.86 -19.28
C GLY A 116 8.19 -13.46 -19.21
N LYS A 117 6.91 -13.33 -18.84
CA LYS A 117 6.24 -12.05 -18.60
C LYS A 117 6.00 -11.86 -17.11
N SER A 118 6.07 -10.62 -16.62
CA SER A 118 5.75 -10.32 -15.23
C SER A 118 4.28 -10.61 -14.92
N LYS A 119 4.03 -11.11 -13.71
CA LYS A 119 2.67 -11.34 -13.21
C LYS A 119 1.95 -10.01 -12.98
N LEU A 120 0.70 -9.91 -13.42
CA LEU A 120 -0.17 -8.74 -13.27
C LEU A 120 -1.14 -9.00 -12.11
N ILE A 121 -1.05 -8.19 -11.05
CA ILE A 121 -1.85 -8.35 -9.84
C ILE A 121 -2.93 -7.26 -9.81
N PRO A 122 -4.22 -7.60 -9.91
CA PRO A 122 -5.30 -6.62 -9.80
C PRO A 122 -5.26 -5.89 -8.46
N SER A 123 -5.39 -4.57 -8.50
CA SER A 123 -5.49 -3.72 -7.30
C SER A 123 -6.70 -2.81 -7.41
N THR A 124 -7.35 -2.57 -6.28
CA THR A 124 -8.39 -1.55 -6.12
C THR A 124 -7.79 -0.28 -5.51
N GLU A 125 -8.56 0.81 -5.50
CA GLU A 125 -8.16 2.05 -4.83
C GLU A 125 -8.07 1.88 -3.30
N GLU A 126 -8.98 1.09 -2.72
CA GLU A 126 -8.96 0.81 -1.27
C GLU A 126 -7.67 0.10 -0.83
N GLU A 127 -7.15 -0.80 -1.66
CA GLU A 127 -5.90 -1.49 -1.37
C GLU A 127 -4.69 -0.54 -1.35
N LEU A 128 -4.73 0.56 -2.12
CA LEU A 128 -3.71 1.60 -2.03
C LEU A 128 -3.72 2.27 -0.64
N GLU A 129 -4.90 2.58 -0.10
CA GLU A 129 -5.04 3.16 1.25
C GLU A 129 -4.53 2.20 2.33
N ARG A 130 -4.83 0.90 2.21
CA ARG A 130 -4.31 -0.13 3.13
C ARG A 130 -2.78 -0.21 3.12
N ARG A 131 -2.13 -0.04 1.96
CA ARG A 131 -0.65 0.05 1.85
C ARG A 131 -0.08 1.28 2.57
N PHE A 132 -0.77 2.42 2.54
CA PHE A 132 -0.35 3.62 3.28
C PHE A 132 -0.51 3.47 4.79
N LEU A 133 -1.50 2.70 5.27
CA LEU A 133 -1.62 2.40 6.70
C LEU A 133 -0.35 1.74 7.24
N VAL A 134 0.17 0.71 6.55
CA VAL A 134 1.42 0.04 6.98
C VAL A 134 2.58 1.02 7.07
N SER A 135 2.74 1.89 6.06
CA SER A 135 3.79 2.91 6.05
C SER A 135 3.69 3.87 7.24
N ARG A 136 2.48 4.20 7.68
CA ARG A 136 2.22 5.09 8.83
C ARG A 136 2.53 4.44 10.18
N LEU A 137 2.53 3.11 10.27
CA LEU A 137 2.85 2.39 11.50
C LEU A 137 4.36 2.27 11.74
N LEU A 138 5.20 2.41 10.70
CA LEU A 138 6.65 2.28 10.82
C LEU A 138 7.26 3.33 11.74
N THR A 139 6.87 4.58 11.58
CA THR A 139 7.41 5.71 12.36
C THR A 139 7.16 5.54 13.88
N PRO A 140 5.92 5.33 14.35
CA PRO A 140 5.64 5.05 15.76
C PRO A 140 6.51 3.94 16.36
N VAL A 141 6.70 2.85 15.62
CA VAL A 141 7.54 1.73 16.08
C VAL A 141 9.00 2.16 16.19
N MET A 142 9.54 2.86 15.18
CA MET A 142 10.93 3.32 15.20
C MET A 142 11.23 4.28 16.35
N ASN A 143 10.27 5.17 16.69
CA ASN A 143 10.42 6.16 17.75
C ASN A 143 10.60 5.55 19.15
N GLN A 144 10.11 4.33 19.38
CA GLN A 144 10.35 3.61 20.63
C GLN A 144 11.83 3.27 20.85
N PHE A 145 12.61 3.17 19.77
CA PHE A 145 14.00 2.71 19.82
C PHE A 145 15.01 3.78 19.42
N VAL A 146 14.61 4.74 18.58
CA VAL A 146 15.51 5.78 18.03
C VAL A 146 14.87 7.14 18.21
N GLN A 147 15.43 7.93 19.14
CA GLN A 147 14.96 9.29 19.43
C GLN A 147 15.53 10.31 18.44
N GLY A 148 14.78 11.40 18.20
CA GLY A 148 15.26 12.55 17.44
C GLY A 148 15.17 12.41 15.91
N LEU A 149 14.46 11.40 15.40
CA LEU A 149 14.21 11.23 13.97
C LEU A 149 13.36 12.39 13.39
N ASP A 150 12.58 13.06 14.23
CA ASP A 150 11.77 14.25 13.94
C ASP A 150 12.60 15.55 13.74
N ILE A 151 13.87 15.55 14.16
CA ILE A 151 14.73 16.75 14.17
C ILE A 151 15.58 16.82 12.87
N GLY A 152 15.51 15.80 12.02
CA GLY A 152 16.36 15.65 10.85
C GLY A 152 15.61 15.44 9.54
N LYS A 153 16.37 15.01 8.54
CA LYS A 153 15.85 14.51 7.26
C LYS A 153 16.47 13.16 6.96
N ALA A 154 15.76 12.33 6.21
CA ALA A 154 16.27 11.05 5.73
C ALA A 154 16.72 11.14 4.27
N LEU A 155 17.92 10.64 3.98
CA LEU A 155 18.36 10.35 2.62
C LEU A 155 17.86 8.96 2.24
N ASN A 156 16.82 8.89 1.42
CA ASN A 156 16.27 7.66 0.86
C ASN A 156 16.34 7.72 -0.66
N PHE A 157 17.03 6.76 -1.27
CA PHE A 157 17.06 6.61 -2.73
C PHE A 157 15.82 5.86 -3.20
N GLN A 158 14.89 6.58 -3.81
CA GLN A 158 13.59 6.06 -4.26
C GLN A 158 13.49 6.20 -5.77
N PHE A 159 12.98 5.17 -6.45
CA PHE A 159 12.96 5.13 -7.91
C PHE A 159 11.61 4.69 -8.43
N VAL A 160 11.09 5.44 -9.40
CA VAL A 160 10.01 4.96 -10.27
C VAL A 160 10.56 4.08 -11.39
N ARG A 161 9.66 3.29 -11.98
CA ARG A 161 9.89 2.51 -13.20
C ARG A 161 8.86 2.90 -14.25
N TYR A 162 9.12 2.49 -15.49
CA TYR A 162 8.17 2.66 -16.59
C TYR A 162 6.81 2.05 -16.26
N GLU A 163 5.77 2.71 -16.74
CA GLU A 163 4.41 2.21 -16.75
C GLU A 163 3.98 1.94 -18.19
N SER A 164 3.03 1.03 -18.34
CA SER A 164 2.40 0.74 -19.63
C SER A 164 0.89 0.64 -19.43
N TYR A 165 0.16 0.40 -20.51
CA TYR A 165 -1.29 0.26 -20.48
C TYR A 165 -1.68 -1.09 -21.07
N THR A 166 -2.70 -1.71 -20.49
CA THR A 166 -3.32 -2.91 -21.07
C THR A 166 -4.19 -2.53 -22.27
N PRO A 167 -4.59 -3.50 -23.12
CA PRO A 167 -5.52 -3.25 -24.22
C PRO A 167 -6.85 -2.61 -23.76
N GLY A 168 -7.32 -2.95 -22.56
CA GLY A 168 -8.50 -2.37 -21.92
C GLY A 168 -8.28 -1.00 -21.27
N GLY A 169 -7.06 -0.44 -21.33
CA GLY A 169 -6.75 0.89 -20.83
C GLY A 169 -6.34 0.97 -19.36
N LEU A 170 -6.22 -0.16 -18.65
CA LEU A 170 -5.70 -0.16 -17.28
C LEU A 170 -4.20 0.12 -17.25
N VAL A 171 -3.76 0.95 -16.31
CA VAL A 171 -2.33 1.18 -16.10
C VAL A 171 -1.69 -0.08 -15.50
N THR A 172 -0.51 -0.44 -15.99
CA THR A 172 0.35 -1.47 -15.39
C THR A 172 1.68 -0.88 -14.97
N ARG A 173 2.05 -1.11 -13.70
CA ARG A 173 3.26 -0.55 -13.10
C ARG A 173 3.64 -1.31 -11.82
N PRO A 174 4.92 -1.27 -11.38
CA PRO A 174 5.29 -1.83 -10.08
C PRO A 174 4.59 -1.14 -8.91
N ALA A 175 4.36 -1.86 -7.81
CA ALA A 175 3.65 -1.36 -6.63
C ALA A 175 4.26 -0.07 -6.05
N LEU A 176 5.59 0.04 -6.00
CA LEU A 176 6.25 1.25 -5.51
C LEU A 176 6.10 2.43 -6.48
N THR A 177 6.14 2.20 -7.80
CA THR A 177 5.84 3.26 -8.78
C THR A 177 4.42 3.77 -8.61
N SER A 178 3.45 2.87 -8.38
CA SER A 178 2.07 3.27 -8.07
C SER A 178 2.01 4.16 -6.83
N LEU A 179 2.64 3.74 -5.75
CA LEU A 179 2.70 4.47 -4.49
C LEU A 179 3.33 5.87 -4.66
N TYR A 180 4.50 5.97 -5.29
CA TYR A 180 5.17 7.27 -5.47
C TYR A 180 4.40 8.23 -6.38
N LYS A 181 3.63 7.71 -7.33
CA LYS A 181 2.81 8.53 -8.23
C LYS A 181 1.44 8.88 -7.65
N SER A 182 1.04 8.31 -6.52
CA SER A 182 -0.26 8.57 -5.92
C SER A 182 -0.34 9.97 -5.31
N THR A 183 -1.57 10.48 -5.15
CA THR A 183 -1.82 11.77 -4.49
C THR A 183 -1.42 11.72 -3.02
N GLN A 184 -1.68 10.60 -2.34
CA GLN A 184 -1.32 10.39 -0.93
C GLN A 184 0.20 10.52 -0.69
N PHE A 185 1.04 10.18 -1.68
CA PHE A 185 2.49 10.39 -1.58
C PHE A 185 2.93 11.81 -1.97
N LYS A 186 2.39 12.34 -3.07
CA LYS A 186 2.75 13.67 -3.60
C LYS A 186 2.28 14.81 -2.71
N ASP A 187 1.04 14.71 -2.24
CA ASP A 187 0.33 15.75 -1.47
C ASP A 187 0.24 15.36 0.01
N LYS A 188 1.21 14.57 0.49
CA LYS A 188 1.21 14.10 1.88
C LYS A 188 1.18 15.29 2.84
N PRO A 189 0.39 15.22 3.93
CA PRO A 189 0.44 16.23 4.97
C PRO A 189 1.84 16.28 5.58
N TYR A 190 2.18 17.44 6.17
CA TYR A 190 3.46 17.59 6.87
C TYR A 190 3.60 16.51 7.95
N ASP A 191 4.72 15.80 7.91
CA ASP A 191 5.10 14.76 8.85
C ASP A 191 6.58 14.94 9.18
N ALA A 192 6.87 15.26 10.45
CA ALA A 192 8.22 15.54 10.92
C ALA A 192 9.17 14.33 10.80
N TYR A 193 8.62 13.11 10.80
CA TYR A 193 9.39 11.88 10.72
C TYR A 193 9.62 11.39 9.29
N ASN A 194 8.91 11.97 8.33
CA ASN A 194 8.96 11.58 6.91
C ASN A 194 9.43 12.73 6.02
N ILE A 195 10.40 13.52 6.49
CA ILE A 195 11.06 14.57 5.70
C ILE A 195 12.24 13.97 4.96
N TYR A 196 12.16 13.91 3.64
CA TYR A 196 13.24 13.39 2.80
C TYR A 196 14.12 14.52 2.26
N THR A 197 15.38 14.19 1.98
CA THR A 197 16.30 15.11 1.28
C THR A 197 15.91 15.27 -0.19
N SER A 198 15.44 14.19 -0.82
CA SER A 198 15.07 14.10 -2.22
C SER A 198 13.74 14.85 -2.51
N PRO A 199 13.75 15.88 -3.38
CA PRO A 199 12.52 16.46 -3.92
C PRO A 199 11.72 15.43 -4.73
N ILE A 200 10.40 15.58 -4.79
CA ILE A 200 9.51 14.61 -5.45
C ILE A 200 9.85 14.43 -6.93
N GLU A 201 10.29 15.49 -7.60
CA GLU A 201 10.68 15.50 -9.02
C GLU A 201 11.89 14.58 -9.28
N THR A 202 12.80 14.47 -8.31
CA THR A 202 13.97 13.59 -8.42
C THR A 202 13.59 12.12 -8.29
N ILE A 203 12.58 11.82 -7.46
CA ILE A 203 12.03 10.47 -7.26
C ILE A 203 11.20 10.04 -8.47
N LEU A 204 10.43 10.96 -9.04
CA LEU A 204 9.56 10.72 -10.20
C LEU A 204 10.28 10.78 -11.55
N CYS A 205 11.58 11.08 -11.55
CA CYS A 205 12.40 11.07 -12.75
C CYS A 205 12.54 9.64 -13.31
N LEU A 206 12.12 9.43 -14.56
CA LEU A 206 12.18 8.11 -15.23
C LEU A 206 13.61 7.70 -15.63
N ASP A 207 14.48 8.68 -15.88
CA ASP A 207 15.89 8.41 -16.14
C ASP A 207 16.57 8.06 -14.81
N SER A 208 16.92 6.78 -14.65
CA SER A 208 17.50 6.29 -13.41
C SER A 208 18.84 6.95 -13.06
N TYR A 209 19.62 7.38 -14.05
CA TYR A 209 20.90 8.05 -13.82
C TYR A 209 20.67 9.49 -13.32
N GLN A 210 19.77 10.23 -13.96
CA GLN A 210 19.41 11.57 -13.51
C GLN A 210 18.74 11.53 -12.12
N SER A 211 17.87 10.54 -11.89
CA SER A 211 17.20 10.33 -10.61
C SER A 211 18.21 10.08 -9.48
N ILE A 212 19.12 9.11 -9.63
CA ILE A 212 20.09 8.82 -8.57
C ILE A 212 21.08 9.97 -8.36
N TYR A 213 21.54 10.59 -9.45
CA TYR A 213 22.49 11.70 -9.39
C TYR A 213 21.89 12.89 -8.64
N SER A 214 20.66 13.28 -8.99
CA SER A 214 19.99 14.41 -8.33
C SER A 214 19.63 14.11 -6.87
N GLN A 215 19.16 12.90 -6.55
CA GLN A 215 18.89 12.51 -5.16
C GLN A 215 20.15 12.51 -4.30
N LEU A 216 21.27 12.02 -4.84
CA LEU A 216 22.57 12.05 -4.16
C LEU A 216 23.01 13.50 -3.92
N LEU A 217 22.89 14.35 -4.94
CA LEU A 217 23.24 15.78 -4.83
C LEU A 217 22.37 16.50 -3.79
N CYS A 218 21.09 16.17 -3.65
CA CYS A 218 20.22 16.74 -2.62
C CYS A 218 20.55 16.23 -1.21
N GLY A 219 21.23 15.08 -1.08
CA GLY A 219 21.64 14.51 0.20
C GLY A 219 22.98 15.04 0.73
N LEU A 220 23.84 15.57 -0.15
CA LEU A 220 25.14 16.16 0.18
C LEU A 220 25.00 17.63 0.59
#